data_AF-A0A2E8S4T7-F1
#
_entry.id   AF-A0A2E8S4T7-F1
#
_cell.length_a   1.000
_cell.length_b   1.000
_cell.length_c   1.000
_cell.angle_alpha   90.00
_cell.angle_beta   90.00
_cell.angle_gamma   90.00
#
_symmetry.space_group_name_H-M   'P 1'
#
loop_
_entity.id
_entity.type
_entity.pdbx_description
1 polymer ?
#
loop_
_entity_poly.entity_id
_entity_poly.type
_entity_poly.pdbx_seq_one_letter_code
_entity_poly.pdbx_strand_id
1 'polypeptide(L)'
;MNPTENVMRLYIQFAILLTLVLTTAVACVPAEEGDEYGSTNLALVDGTPEAIGLLSFLNDPTTSIDVLDYEVPLNRRAARNLISYRDGWDRIPGTYDDNLFDDVQEVDSVRWIGPKTLARLVDFAISQGWVPFEEDFLGSWDGVSFSVVEADNTLSLANSASLELLDKDLGLDKRAAQSIVDAQPIATVEELASLYYVGKTALSRLKDAANSHEFINSHAAIQQ
;
A
#
# COMPACT_ATOMS: atom_id res chain seq x y z
N MET A 1 39.45 20.48 58.61
CA MET A 1 40.12 21.66 58.05
C MET A 1 39.51 21.92 56.68
N ASN A 2 38.50 22.80 56.60
CA ASN A 2 38.19 23.49 55.34
C ASN A 2 39.26 24.56 55.13
N PRO A 3 39.51 24.98 53.90
CA PRO A 3 39.05 26.34 53.60
C PRO A 3 38.50 26.53 52.19
N THR A 4 37.34 27.21 52.16
CA THR A 4 36.93 28.29 51.24
C THR A 4 36.67 27.88 49.78
N GLU A 5 35.43 27.84 49.27
CA GLU A 5 34.31 28.79 49.45
C GLU A 5 34.79 30.25 49.48
N ASN A 6 34.91 30.85 48.30
CA ASN A 6 35.06 32.28 48.00
C ASN A 6 35.20 32.35 46.48
N VAL A 7 34.42 33.08 45.68
CA VAL A 7 33.86 34.43 45.80
C VAL A 7 32.89 34.54 44.59
N MET A 8 31.62 34.92 44.68
CA MET A 8 31.08 36.23 45.05
C MET A 8 29.58 36.04 45.33
N ARG A 9 29.15 36.08 46.59
CA ARG A 9 28.39 37.22 47.14
C ARG A 9 28.18 38.39 46.18
N LEU A 10 26.96 38.54 45.68
CA LEU A 10 26.41 39.86 45.40
C LEU A 10 24.90 39.92 45.77
N TYR A 11 24.63 40.38 46.99
CA TYR A 11 23.42 41.10 47.48
C TYR A 11 22.07 40.35 47.40
N ILE A 12 21.58 39.67 48.44
CA ILE A 12 20.86 40.17 49.64
C ILE A 12 19.85 41.32 49.37
N GLN A 13 18.58 40.97 49.63
CA GLN A 13 17.41 41.79 49.99
C GLN A 13 16.75 42.67 48.90
N PHE A 14 15.47 42.44 48.62
CA PHE A 14 14.34 43.29 49.05
C PHE A 14 13.02 42.88 48.37
N ALA A 15 11.93 42.92 49.14
CA ALA A 15 10.53 43.12 48.74
C ALA A 15 9.91 42.10 47.75
N ILE A 16 9.06 41.17 48.21
CA ILE A 16 7.62 41.39 48.40
C ILE A 16 7.08 42.52 47.49
N LEU A 17 6.60 42.17 46.30
CA LEU A 17 5.49 42.89 45.69
C LEU A 17 4.59 41.94 44.92
N LEU A 18 3.40 41.79 45.47
CA LEU A 18 2.18 41.28 44.88
C LEU A 18 1.87 42.02 43.57
N THR A 19 1.99 41.35 42.42
CA THR A 19 1.37 41.79 41.15
C THR A 19 0.36 40.75 40.70
N LEU A 20 -0.87 40.98 41.14
CA LEU A 20 -2.09 40.42 40.58
C LEU A 20 -2.20 40.87 39.11
N VAL A 21 -1.82 40.02 38.17
CA VAL A 21 -2.19 40.19 36.75
C VAL A 21 -3.28 39.17 36.44
N LEU A 22 -4.49 39.70 36.49
CA LEU A 22 -5.73 39.11 36.02
C LEU A 22 -5.69 39.05 34.49
N THR A 23 -5.64 37.85 33.91
CA THR A 23 -6.33 37.40 32.67
C THR A 23 -5.61 36.19 32.07
N THR A 24 -6.26 35.03 32.11
CA THR A 24 -6.44 34.22 30.91
C THR A 24 -7.82 33.58 31.00
N ALA A 25 -8.58 33.71 29.94
CA ALA A 25 -9.93 33.21 29.83
C ALA A 25 -9.93 31.68 30.01
N VAL A 26 -10.80 31.18 30.90
CA VAL A 26 -11.25 29.79 30.82
C VAL A 26 -12.21 29.74 29.64
N ALA A 27 -11.67 29.59 28.44
CA ALA A 27 -12.42 29.00 27.35
C ALA A 27 -12.36 27.50 27.56
N CYS A 28 -13.46 26.93 28.06
CA CYS A 28 -13.72 25.50 27.96
C CYS A 28 -13.82 25.21 26.47
N VAL A 29 -12.70 24.79 25.87
CA VAL A 29 -12.73 24.14 24.57
C VAL A 29 -13.30 22.76 24.87
N PRO A 30 -14.53 22.41 24.41
CA PRO A 30 -14.91 21.01 24.40
C PRO A 30 -13.82 20.29 23.62
N ALA A 31 -13.33 19.16 24.15
CA ALA A 31 -12.51 18.27 23.37
C ALA A 31 -13.35 17.88 22.14
N GLU A 32 -13.12 18.60 21.05
CA GLU A 32 -13.46 18.15 19.72
C GLU A 32 -12.59 16.90 19.56
N GLU A 33 -13.19 15.74 19.81
CA GLU A 33 -12.73 14.51 19.17
C GLU A 33 -12.94 14.74 17.68
N GLY A 34 -11.97 15.44 17.08
CA GLY A 34 -11.80 15.52 15.66
C GLY A 34 -11.46 14.11 15.22
N ASP A 35 -12.50 13.39 14.82
CA ASP A 35 -12.41 12.22 13.94
C ASP A 35 -11.90 12.70 12.56
N GLU A 36 -10.71 13.29 12.53
CA GLU A 36 -9.95 13.58 11.33
C GLU A 36 -8.93 12.45 11.13
N TYR A 37 -9.45 11.23 10.99
CA TYR A 37 -8.77 10.23 10.22
C TYR A 37 -9.49 10.17 8.90
N GLY A 38 -8.91 10.85 7.92
CA GLY A 38 -9.31 10.79 6.53
C GLY A 38 -9.59 9.34 6.18
N SER A 39 -10.87 9.02 6.03
CA SER A 39 -11.32 7.84 5.33
C SER A 39 -10.96 8.07 3.87
N THR A 40 -9.68 7.89 3.54
CA THR A 40 -9.35 7.50 2.19
C THR A 40 -10.16 6.22 1.99
N ASN A 41 -11.18 6.26 1.14
CA ASN A 41 -11.63 5.05 0.49
C ASN A 41 -10.37 4.51 -0.19
N LEU A 42 -9.64 3.63 0.48
CA LEU A 42 -8.56 2.89 -0.13
C LEU A 42 -9.28 2.04 -1.18
N ALA A 43 -9.31 2.51 -2.42
CA ALA A 43 -9.67 1.69 -3.56
C ALA A 43 -8.48 0.73 -3.71
N LEU A 44 -8.48 -0.32 -2.89
CA LEU A 44 -7.49 -1.37 -2.98
C LEU A 44 -7.83 -2.17 -4.23
N VAL A 45 -6.91 -2.14 -5.19
CA VAL A 45 -7.10 -2.74 -6.52
C VAL A 45 -6.23 -3.98 -6.59
N ASP A 46 -6.79 -5.09 -7.07
CA ASP A 46 -6.04 -6.32 -7.23
C ASP A 46 -4.85 -6.13 -8.19
N GLY A 47 -3.72 -6.74 -7.82
CA GLY A 47 -2.45 -6.57 -8.52
C GLY A 47 -1.62 -5.35 -8.11
N THR A 48 -2.08 -4.47 -7.21
CA THR A 48 -1.18 -3.48 -6.58
C THR A 48 -0.30 -4.13 -5.51
N PRO A 49 0.86 -3.54 -5.17
CA PRO A 49 1.70 -4.04 -4.09
C PRO A 49 0.96 -4.21 -2.76
N GLU A 50 0.10 -3.26 -2.40
CA GLU A 50 -0.67 -3.29 -1.15
C GLU A 50 -1.69 -4.43 -1.14
N ALA A 51 -2.37 -4.69 -2.28
CA ALA A 51 -3.31 -5.79 -2.40
C ALA A 51 -2.58 -7.14 -2.28
N ILE A 52 -1.48 -7.30 -2.99
CA ILE A 52 -0.65 -8.52 -2.96
C ILE A 52 -0.09 -8.76 -1.56
N GLY A 53 0.42 -7.72 -0.90
CA GLY A 53 0.94 -7.81 0.47
C GLY A 53 -0.16 -8.13 1.48
N LEU A 54 -1.35 -7.54 1.34
CA LEU A 54 -2.50 -7.86 2.18
C LEU A 54 -2.90 -9.33 2.06
N LEU A 55 -3.06 -9.83 0.83
CA LEU A 55 -3.45 -11.23 0.59
C LEU A 55 -2.37 -12.19 1.10
N SER A 56 -1.10 -11.88 0.87
CA SER A 56 0.02 -12.67 1.39
C SER A 56 0.01 -12.72 2.93
N PHE A 57 -0.19 -11.58 3.59
CA PHE A 57 -0.33 -11.50 5.04
C PHE A 57 -1.50 -12.35 5.54
N LEU A 58 -2.69 -12.22 4.96
CA LEU A 58 -3.86 -12.95 5.42
C LEU A 58 -3.74 -14.46 5.17
N ASN A 59 -3.19 -14.86 4.03
CA ASN A 59 -3.03 -16.26 3.64
C ASN A 59 -1.87 -16.97 4.34
N ASP A 60 -0.97 -16.24 5.00
CA ASP A 60 0.11 -16.86 5.76
C ASP A 60 -0.46 -17.67 6.96
N PRO A 61 -0.06 -18.94 7.14
CA PRO A 61 -0.60 -19.81 8.20
C PRO A 61 -0.27 -19.33 9.62
N THR A 62 0.71 -18.42 9.77
CA THR A 62 1.06 -17.81 11.07
C THR A 62 0.16 -16.64 11.43
N THR A 63 -0.57 -16.07 10.46
CA THR A 63 -1.60 -15.05 10.73
C THR A 63 -2.74 -15.70 11.50
N SER A 64 -2.85 -15.33 12.77
CA SER A 64 -3.77 -15.93 13.73
C SER A 64 -4.84 -14.94 14.19
N ILE A 65 -5.86 -15.44 14.89
CA ILE A 65 -6.87 -14.57 15.51
C ILE A 65 -6.21 -13.56 16.46
N ASP A 66 -5.18 -13.96 17.20
CA ASP A 66 -4.51 -13.10 18.17
C ASP A 66 -3.68 -12.00 17.48
N VAL A 67 -3.01 -12.31 16.36
CA VAL A 67 -2.35 -11.29 15.53
C VAL A 67 -3.39 -10.26 15.05
N LEU A 68 -4.51 -10.73 14.52
CA LEU A 68 -5.57 -9.84 14.01
C LEU A 68 -6.30 -9.05 15.11
N ASP A 69 -6.48 -9.60 16.32
CA ASP A 69 -7.20 -8.97 17.44
C ASP A 69 -6.30 -8.01 18.25
N TYR A 70 -5.01 -8.35 18.44
CA TYR A 70 -4.11 -7.59 19.30
C TYR A 70 -3.09 -6.74 18.54
N GLU A 71 -2.55 -7.23 17.43
CA GLU A 71 -1.51 -6.54 16.67
C GLU A 71 -2.08 -5.64 15.57
N VAL A 72 -3.17 -6.06 14.91
CA VAL A 72 -3.94 -5.27 13.91
C VAL A 72 -5.11 -4.47 14.51
N PRO A 73 -5.20 -4.39 15.84
CA PRO A 73 -6.44 -4.21 16.62
C PRO A 73 -7.77 -4.26 15.86
N LEU A 74 -8.13 -5.43 15.30
CA LEU A 74 -9.46 -5.64 14.71
C LEU A 74 -10.51 -5.97 15.76
N ASN A 75 -11.77 -5.84 15.38
CA ASN A 75 -12.82 -6.47 16.18
C ASN A 75 -12.62 -7.99 16.17
N ARG A 76 -12.51 -8.62 17.35
CA ARG A 76 -12.35 -10.08 17.50
C ARG A 76 -13.30 -10.92 16.63
N ARG A 77 -14.52 -10.43 16.37
CA ARG A 77 -15.47 -11.15 15.51
C ARG A 77 -15.08 -11.11 14.04
N ALA A 78 -14.53 -9.99 13.55
CA ALA A 78 -13.96 -9.86 12.21
C ALA A 78 -12.72 -10.75 12.08
N ALA A 79 -11.78 -10.67 13.03
CA ALA A 79 -10.59 -11.53 13.09
C ALA A 79 -10.94 -13.02 12.99
N ARG A 80 -11.90 -13.48 13.80
CA ARG A 80 -12.37 -14.88 13.75
C ARG A 80 -12.99 -15.25 12.41
N ASN A 81 -13.74 -14.35 11.77
CA ASN A 81 -14.37 -14.65 10.49
C ASN A 81 -13.35 -14.75 9.36
N LEU A 82 -12.30 -13.91 9.36
CA LEU A 82 -11.20 -14.01 8.40
C LEU A 82 -10.50 -15.38 8.52
N ILE A 83 -10.12 -15.76 9.74
CA ILE A 83 -9.46 -17.05 9.99
C ILE A 83 -10.38 -18.24 9.68
N SER A 84 -11.67 -18.15 10.01
CA SER A 84 -12.62 -19.24 9.69
C SER A 84 -12.94 -19.34 8.20
N TYR A 85 -12.77 -18.25 7.44
CA TYR A 85 -12.90 -18.29 5.98
C TYR A 85 -11.67 -19.01 5.39
N ARG A 86 -10.46 -18.58 5.80
CA ARG A 86 -9.20 -19.15 5.31
C ARG A 86 -9.00 -20.61 5.70
N ASP A 87 -9.19 -20.97 6.96
CA ASP A 87 -8.85 -22.30 7.53
C ASP A 87 -10.02 -23.30 7.46
N GLY A 88 -11.08 -23.00 6.71
CA GLY A 88 -12.18 -23.92 6.49
C GLY A 88 -12.94 -24.35 7.75
N TRP A 89 -13.45 -25.58 7.72
CA TRP A 89 -14.27 -26.16 8.78
C TRP A 89 -13.43 -26.55 10.00
N ASP A 90 -12.28 -27.19 9.76
CA ASP A 90 -11.46 -27.76 10.84
C ASP A 90 -10.66 -26.70 11.61
N ARG A 91 -10.51 -25.50 11.04
CA ARG A 91 -9.78 -24.34 11.59
C ARG A 91 -8.30 -24.62 11.78
N ILE A 92 -7.73 -25.47 10.94
CA ILE A 92 -6.32 -25.81 10.92
C ILE A 92 -5.76 -25.36 9.58
N PRO A 93 -4.82 -24.39 9.56
CA PRO A 93 -4.23 -23.93 8.30
C PRO A 93 -3.36 -25.03 7.68
N GLY A 94 -3.31 -25.03 6.34
CA GLY A 94 -2.61 -25.99 5.51
C GLY A 94 -3.37 -27.30 5.28
N THR A 95 -4.69 -27.31 5.44
CA THR A 95 -5.53 -28.51 5.27
C THR A 95 -6.35 -28.46 3.98
N TYR A 96 -7.08 -29.53 3.67
CA TYR A 96 -7.78 -29.66 2.39
C TYR A 96 -9.00 -28.74 2.27
N ASP A 97 -9.61 -28.37 3.40
CA ASP A 97 -10.78 -27.50 3.45
C ASP A 97 -10.45 -26.01 3.56
N ASP A 98 -9.18 -25.65 3.51
CA ASP A 98 -8.76 -24.25 3.42
C ASP A 98 -9.31 -23.58 2.16
N ASN A 99 -9.65 -22.30 2.31
CA ASN A 99 -10.09 -21.41 1.25
C ASN A 99 -9.32 -20.10 1.34
N LEU A 100 -8.09 -20.10 0.80
CA LEU A 100 -7.25 -18.92 0.74
C LEU A 100 -7.96 -17.78 -0.01
N PHE A 101 -7.65 -16.55 0.35
CA PHE A 101 -8.16 -15.38 -0.35
C PHE A 101 -7.44 -15.23 -1.70
N ASP A 102 -8.20 -15.24 -2.78
CA ASP A 102 -7.69 -15.05 -4.14
C ASP A 102 -7.62 -13.57 -4.51
N ASP A 103 -8.57 -12.76 -4.00
CA ASP A 103 -8.66 -11.33 -4.29
C ASP A 103 -9.12 -10.48 -3.09
N VAL A 104 -8.95 -9.16 -3.19
CA VAL A 104 -9.33 -8.22 -2.14
C VAL A 104 -10.85 -8.16 -1.93
N GLN A 105 -11.64 -8.41 -2.98
CA GLN A 105 -13.09 -8.41 -2.90
C GLN A 105 -13.60 -9.57 -2.03
N GLU A 106 -12.93 -10.72 -2.02
CA GLU A 106 -13.22 -11.82 -1.11
C GLU A 106 -13.00 -11.42 0.34
N VAL A 107 -11.90 -10.73 0.63
CA VAL A 107 -11.60 -10.19 1.97
C VAL A 107 -12.68 -9.20 2.40
N ASP A 108 -13.05 -8.24 1.54
CA ASP A 108 -14.09 -7.24 1.83
C ASP A 108 -15.48 -7.88 2.03
N SER A 109 -15.74 -8.99 1.35
CA SER A 109 -16.99 -9.74 1.45
C SER A 109 -17.13 -10.51 2.77
N VAL A 110 -16.06 -10.70 3.53
CA VAL A 110 -16.12 -11.36 4.83
C VAL A 110 -16.93 -10.52 5.80
N ARG A 111 -17.84 -11.18 6.53
CA ARG A 111 -18.75 -10.50 7.46
C ARG A 111 -17.98 -9.69 8.50
N TRP A 112 -18.37 -8.41 8.62
CA TRP A 112 -17.75 -7.39 9.48
C TRP A 112 -16.40 -6.85 9.00
N ILE A 113 -16.01 -7.16 7.76
CA ILE A 113 -15.00 -6.41 7.03
C ILE A 113 -15.68 -5.24 6.32
N GLY A 114 -14.91 -4.16 6.18
CA GLY A 114 -15.30 -2.96 5.47
C GLY A 114 -14.09 -2.02 5.38
N PRO A 115 -14.25 -0.83 4.77
CA PRO A 115 -13.10 0.00 4.37
C PRO A 115 -12.12 0.34 5.50
N LYS A 116 -12.61 0.64 6.71
CA LYS A 116 -11.75 0.93 7.87
C LYS A 116 -10.94 -0.28 8.33
N THR A 117 -11.50 -1.48 8.22
CA THR A 117 -10.80 -2.73 8.57
C THR A 117 -9.74 -3.05 7.52
N LEU A 118 -10.06 -2.90 6.22
CA LEU A 118 -9.09 -3.06 5.13
C LEU A 118 -7.92 -2.09 5.29
N ALA A 119 -8.18 -0.81 5.56
CA ALA A 119 -7.12 0.18 5.79
C ALA A 119 -6.16 -0.26 6.93
N ARG A 120 -6.68 -0.73 8.06
CA ARG A 120 -5.86 -1.24 9.17
C ARG A 120 -5.03 -2.47 8.81
N LEU A 121 -5.63 -3.40 8.06
CA LEU A 121 -4.94 -4.60 7.60
C LEU A 121 -3.78 -4.24 6.67
N VAL A 122 -4.00 -3.30 5.74
CA VAL A 122 -2.95 -2.79 4.83
C VAL A 122 -1.88 -2.04 5.61
N ASP A 123 -2.24 -1.14 6.52
CA ASP A 123 -1.28 -0.41 7.37
C ASP A 123 -0.38 -1.38 8.15
N PHE A 124 -0.99 -2.44 8.70
CA PHE A 124 -0.23 -3.48 9.39
C PHE A 124 0.68 -4.25 8.42
N ALA A 125 0.16 -4.67 7.27
CA ALA A 125 0.93 -5.38 6.24
C ALA A 125 2.16 -4.57 5.80
N ILE A 126 2.01 -3.26 5.58
CA ILE A 126 3.11 -2.33 5.29
C ILE A 126 4.11 -2.31 6.45
N SER A 127 3.63 -2.14 7.68
CA SER A 127 4.50 -2.03 8.87
C SER A 127 5.34 -3.27 9.15
N GLN A 128 4.86 -4.44 8.74
CA GLN A 128 5.52 -5.74 8.93
C GLN A 128 6.32 -6.17 7.69
N GLY A 129 6.35 -5.38 6.62
CA GLY A 129 7.11 -5.68 5.41
C GLY A 129 6.49 -6.77 4.52
N TRP A 130 5.17 -6.96 4.58
CA TRP A 130 4.45 -7.87 3.66
C TRP A 130 4.23 -7.25 2.28
N VAL A 131 4.20 -5.92 2.19
CA VAL A 131 4.01 -5.20 0.93
C VAL A 131 5.35 -5.13 0.18
N PRO A 132 5.46 -5.72 -1.02
CA PRO A 132 6.69 -5.64 -1.81
C PRO A 132 6.96 -4.19 -2.22
N PHE A 133 8.23 -3.81 -2.31
CA PHE A 133 8.63 -2.46 -2.74
C PHE A 133 9.82 -2.50 -3.71
N GLU A 134 9.92 -1.50 -4.57
CA GLU A 134 11.02 -1.31 -5.53
C GLU A 134 11.36 -2.58 -6.34
N GLU A 135 12.50 -3.21 -6.05
CA GLU A 135 13.02 -4.37 -6.78
C GLU A 135 12.44 -5.70 -6.28
N ASP A 136 11.61 -5.68 -5.26
CA ASP A 136 10.93 -6.88 -4.76
C ASP A 136 10.02 -7.48 -5.82
N PHE A 137 9.97 -8.81 -5.84
CA PHE A 137 9.08 -9.55 -6.72
C PHE A 137 7.62 -9.21 -6.41
N LEU A 138 6.92 -8.64 -7.39
CA LEU A 138 5.51 -8.28 -7.29
C LEU A 138 4.61 -9.45 -7.69
N GLY A 139 4.89 -10.08 -8.83
CA GLY A 139 4.04 -11.14 -9.35
C GLY A 139 4.44 -11.62 -10.73
N SER A 140 3.67 -12.58 -11.27
CA SER A 140 3.82 -13.03 -12.65
C SER A 140 2.49 -13.14 -13.37
N TRP A 141 2.42 -12.52 -14.54
CA TRP A 141 1.25 -12.52 -15.42
C TRP A 141 1.66 -13.00 -16.81
N ASP A 142 0.91 -13.96 -17.36
CA ASP A 142 1.24 -14.71 -18.59
C ASP A 142 2.67 -15.27 -18.64
N GLY A 143 3.24 -15.62 -17.48
CA GLY A 143 4.60 -16.12 -17.36
C GLY A 143 5.69 -15.08 -17.60
N VAL A 144 5.37 -13.79 -17.46
CA VAL A 144 6.31 -12.67 -17.32
C VAL A 144 6.31 -12.25 -15.85
N SER A 145 7.48 -12.21 -15.22
CA SER A 145 7.64 -11.78 -13.83
C SER A 145 7.93 -10.30 -13.77
N PHE A 146 7.46 -9.61 -12.73
CA PHE A 146 7.74 -8.20 -12.48
C PHE A 146 8.23 -7.98 -11.05
N SER A 147 9.21 -7.09 -10.88
CA SER A 147 9.35 -6.33 -9.64
C SER A 147 8.36 -5.16 -9.59
N VAL A 148 8.23 -4.51 -8.42
CA VAL A 148 7.35 -3.33 -8.27
C VAL A 148 7.77 -2.21 -9.24
N VAL A 149 9.04 -1.88 -9.30
CA VAL A 149 9.55 -0.82 -10.17
C VAL A 149 9.41 -1.17 -11.64
N GLU A 150 9.60 -2.44 -12.02
CA GLU A 150 9.39 -2.87 -13.40
C GLU A 150 7.92 -2.76 -13.82
N ALA A 151 6.99 -3.08 -12.90
CA ALA A 151 5.56 -2.93 -13.11
C ALA A 151 5.18 -1.45 -13.29
N ASP A 152 5.66 -0.57 -12.42
CA ASP A 152 5.40 0.87 -12.48
C ASP A 152 5.92 1.51 -13.77
N ASN A 153 7.14 1.14 -14.18
CA ASN A 153 7.72 1.60 -15.46
C ASN A 153 6.88 1.12 -16.64
N THR A 154 6.45 -0.15 -16.60
CA THR A 154 5.65 -0.77 -17.68
C THR A 154 4.27 -0.12 -17.80
N LEU A 155 3.60 0.14 -16.68
CA LEU A 155 2.31 0.82 -16.64
C LEU A 155 2.44 2.28 -17.08
N SER A 156 3.52 2.96 -16.68
CA SER A 156 3.83 4.32 -17.13
C SER A 156 3.99 4.39 -18.65
N LEU A 157 4.70 3.43 -19.25
CA LEU A 157 4.79 3.30 -20.70
C LEU A 157 3.42 2.99 -21.32
N ALA A 158 2.71 1.98 -20.82
CA ALA A 158 1.42 1.56 -21.36
C ALA A 158 0.36 2.67 -21.32
N ASN A 159 0.37 3.52 -20.29
CA ASN A 159 -0.58 4.62 -20.10
C ASN A 159 -0.22 5.92 -20.83
N SER A 160 1.00 6.04 -21.37
CA SER A 160 1.45 7.23 -22.11
C SER A 160 1.79 6.96 -23.57
N ALA A 161 1.95 5.69 -23.97
CA ALA A 161 2.31 5.31 -25.32
C ALA A 161 1.17 5.57 -26.31
N SER A 162 1.54 6.04 -27.50
CA SER A 162 0.63 6.14 -28.64
C SER A 162 0.43 4.78 -29.31
N LEU A 163 -0.66 4.65 -30.07
CA LEU A 163 -0.89 3.46 -30.90
C LEU A 163 0.27 3.21 -31.87
N GLU A 164 0.87 4.26 -32.43
CA GLU A 164 2.01 4.15 -33.34
C GLU A 164 3.25 3.59 -32.64
N LEU A 165 3.57 4.11 -31.44
CA LEU A 165 4.68 3.60 -30.63
C LEU A 165 4.48 2.12 -30.31
N LEU A 166 3.27 1.73 -29.90
CA LEU A 166 2.98 0.33 -29.55
C LEU A 166 3.00 -0.60 -30.78
N ASP A 167 2.28 -0.27 -31.85
CA ASP A 167 2.13 -1.12 -33.06
C ASP A 167 3.39 -1.11 -33.95
N LYS A 168 4.03 0.05 -34.15
CA LYS A 168 5.14 0.19 -35.10
C LYS A 168 6.49 0.07 -34.44
N ASP A 169 6.75 0.86 -33.41
CA ASP A 169 8.09 0.98 -32.84
C ASP A 169 8.40 -0.22 -31.92
N LEU A 170 7.46 -0.61 -31.06
CA LEU A 170 7.55 -1.83 -30.23
C LEU A 170 7.09 -3.09 -30.97
N GLY A 171 6.44 -2.93 -32.12
CA GLY A 171 6.02 -4.03 -32.98
C GLY A 171 4.95 -4.95 -32.37
N LEU A 172 4.15 -4.47 -31.41
CA LEU A 172 3.06 -5.24 -30.80
C LEU A 172 2.02 -5.66 -31.85
N ASP A 173 1.24 -6.73 -31.59
CA ASP A 173 0.08 -7.01 -32.44
C ASP A 173 -0.85 -5.80 -32.42
N LYS A 174 -1.25 -5.32 -33.60
CA LYS A 174 -2.10 -4.12 -33.72
C LYS A 174 -3.35 -4.16 -32.83
N ARG A 175 -3.94 -5.34 -32.60
CA ARG A 175 -5.12 -5.50 -31.73
C ARG A 175 -4.75 -5.35 -30.26
N ALA A 176 -3.60 -5.89 -29.84
CA ALA A 176 -3.07 -5.68 -28.50
C ALA A 176 -2.75 -4.21 -28.26
N ALA A 177 -2.06 -3.56 -29.20
CA ALA A 177 -1.75 -2.14 -29.14
C ALA A 177 -3.02 -1.27 -29.05
N GLN A 178 -4.05 -1.57 -29.85
CA GLN A 178 -5.34 -0.89 -29.76
C GLN A 178 -6.04 -1.16 -28.42
N SER A 179 -6.06 -2.41 -27.95
CA SER A 179 -6.68 -2.76 -26.67
C SER A 179 -6.04 -2.03 -25.50
N ILE A 180 -4.72 -1.83 -25.53
CA ILE A 180 -4.00 -1.06 -24.50
C ILE A 180 -4.43 0.40 -24.56
N VAL A 181 -4.38 1.05 -25.73
CA VAL A 181 -4.77 2.47 -25.89
C VAL A 181 -6.22 2.72 -25.48
N ASP A 182 -7.13 1.82 -25.86
CA ASP A 182 -8.55 1.94 -25.53
C ASP A 182 -8.84 1.77 -24.03
N ALA A 183 -7.97 1.04 -23.31
CA ALA A 183 -8.10 0.79 -21.88
C ALA A 183 -7.44 1.85 -20.99
N GLN A 184 -6.66 2.78 -21.55
CA GLN A 184 -5.97 3.81 -20.77
C GLN A 184 -6.98 4.68 -19.98
N PRO A 185 -6.73 4.99 -18.70
CA PRO A 185 -5.61 4.54 -17.87
C PRO A 185 -5.84 3.14 -17.27
N ILE A 186 -4.79 2.32 -17.31
CA ILE A 186 -4.73 0.97 -16.75
C ILE A 186 -4.07 1.04 -15.37
N ALA A 187 -4.69 0.45 -14.35
CA ALA A 187 -4.27 0.60 -12.97
C ALA A 187 -3.16 -0.38 -12.55
N THR A 188 -3.21 -1.63 -13.01
CA THR A 188 -2.28 -2.69 -12.58
C THR A 188 -1.78 -3.56 -13.74
N VAL A 189 -0.67 -4.26 -13.53
CA VAL A 189 -0.14 -5.22 -14.54
C VAL A 189 -1.12 -6.38 -14.74
N GLU A 190 -1.88 -6.73 -13.71
CA GLU A 190 -2.96 -7.71 -13.81
C GLU A 190 -4.05 -7.27 -14.79
N GLU A 191 -4.50 -6.02 -14.69
CA GLU A 191 -5.45 -5.44 -15.63
C GLU A 191 -4.86 -5.39 -17.04
N LEU A 192 -3.61 -4.94 -17.19
CA LEU A 192 -2.90 -4.92 -18.47
C LEU A 192 -2.82 -6.31 -19.12
N ALA A 193 -2.47 -7.33 -18.35
CA ALA A 193 -2.36 -8.71 -18.82
C ALA A 193 -3.71 -9.31 -19.20
N SER A 194 -4.79 -8.86 -18.56
CA SER A 194 -6.16 -9.31 -18.84
C SER A 194 -6.75 -8.72 -20.13
N LEU A 195 -6.10 -7.72 -20.73
CA LEU A 195 -6.56 -7.10 -21.97
C LEU A 195 -6.51 -8.07 -23.16
N TYR A 196 -7.46 -7.92 -24.07
CA TYR A 196 -7.54 -8.76 -25.26
C TYR A 196 -6.27 -8.68 -26.10
N TYR A 197 -5.74 -9.85 -26.48
CA TYR A 197 -4.52 -10.00 -27.28
C TYR A 197 -3.23 -9.54 -26.60
N VAL A 198 -3.30 -9.03 -25.36
CA VAL A 198 -2.14 -8.91 -24.50
C VAL A 198 -1.85 -10.29 -23.94
N GLY A 199 -0.60 -10.70 -24.05
CA GLY A 199 -0.12 -12.01 -23.62
C GLY A 199 1.39 -11.94 -23.42
N LYS A 200 2.02 -13.08 -23.11
CA LYS A 200 3.45 -13.16 -22.78
C LYS A 200 4.37 -12.30 -23.66
N THR A 201 4.25 -12.39 -24.98
CA THR A 201 5.12 -11.64 -25.91
C THR A 201 4.90 -10.14 -25.83
N ALA A 202 3.64 -9.69 -25.70
CA ALA A 202 3.32 -8.28 -25.58
C ALA A 202 3.83 -7.71 -24.25
N LEU A 203 3.54 -8.41 -23.14
CA LEU A 203 4.02 -8.03 -21.80
C LEU A 203 5.54 -8.00 -21.71
N SER A 204 6.23 -9.00 -22.27
CA SER A 204 7.70 -9.04 -22.26
C SER A 204 8.28 -7.83 -23.00
N ARG A 205 7.73 -7.46 -24.16
CA ARG A 205 8.22 -6.30 -24.92
C ARG A 205 7.95 -4.96 -24.24
N LEU A 206 6.76 -4.80 -23.64
CA LEU A 206 6.44 -3.61 -22.86
C LEU A 206 7.41 -3.47 -21.68
N LYS A 207 7.62 -4.57 -20.94
CA LYS A 207 8.56 -4.62 -19.83
C LYS A 207 9.99 -4.29 -20.26
N ASP A 208 10.49 -4.96 -21.29
CA ASP A 208 11.85 -4.75 -21.79
C ASP A 208 12.05 -3.30 -22.26
N ALA A 209 11.09 -2.74 -22.99
CA ALA A 209 11.14 -1.35 -23.45
C ALA A 209 11.15 -0.37 -22.27
N ALA A 210 10.21 -0.52 -21.33
CA ALA A 210 10.05 0.37 -20.19
C ALA A 210 11.27 0.39 -19.26
N ASN A 211 12.00 -0.72 -19.17
CA ASN A 211 13.15 -0.87 -18.26
C ASN A 211 14.50 -0.73 -18.99
N SER A 212 14.51 -0.46 -20.29
CA SER A 212 15.74 -0.23 -21.05
C SER A 212 16.19 1.23 -20.96
N HIS A 213 17.42 1.46 -20.49
CA HIS A 213 18.01 2.80 -20.42
C HIS A 213 18.04 3.53 -21.78
N GLU A 214 18.13 2.80 -22.89
CA GLU A 214 18.16 3.36 -24.24
C GLU A 214 16.79 3.94 -24.66
N PHE A 215 15.70 3.26 -24.30
CA PHE A 215 14.35 3.72 -24.60
C PHE A 215 13.94 4.91 -23.72
N ILE A 216 14.29 4.87 -22.43
CA ILE A 216 14.03 5.97 -21.47
C ILE A 216 14.70 7.27 -21.94
N ASN A 217 15.98 7.21 -22.33
CA ASN A 217 16.74 8.38 -22.75
C ASN A 217 16.32 8.95 -24.11
N SER A 218 15.84 8.11 -25.04
CA SER A 218 15.40 8.56 -26.37
C SER A 218 14.02 9.22 -26.37
N HIS A 219 13.15 8.87 -25.42
CA HIS A 219 11.78 9.41 -25.34
C HIS A 219 11.63 10.54 -24.32
N ALA A 220 12.51 10.64 -23.32
CA ALA A 220 12.58 11.82 -22.43
C ALA A 220 12.96 13.12 -23.20
N ALA A 221 13.64 13.00 -24.34
CA ALA A 221 14.05 14.13 -25.17
C ALA A 221 12.94 14.67 -26.10
N ILE A 222 11.82 13.96 -26.27
CA ILE A 222 10.73 14.34 -27.18
C ILE A 222 9.60 15.09 -26.43
N GLN A 223 9.62 15.07 -25.10
CA GLN A 223 8.64 15.75 -24.24
C GLN A 223 9.11 17.11 -23.65
N GLN A 224 10.21 17.67 -24.16
CA GLN A 224 10.65 19.06 -23.86
C GLN A 224 10.51 19.95 -25.10
#